data_AF-A0A2H5X0W5-F1
#
_entry.id   AF-A0A2H5X0W5-F1
#
_cell.length_a   1.000
_cell.length_b   1.000
_cell.length_c   1.000
_cell.angle_alpha   90.00
_cell.angle_beta   90.00
_cell.angle_gamma   90.00
#
_symmetry.space_group_name_H-M   'P 1'
#
loop_
_entity.id
_entity.type
_entity.pdbx_description
1 polymer ?
#
loop_
_entity_poly.entity_id
_entity_poly.type
_entity_poly.pdbx_seq_one_letter_code
_entity_poly.pdbx_strand_id
1 'polypeptide(L)'
;MKHTIHIAKCLPVMRSLVTALLVLLMAQAAQSYDVNKDIRNLGPPAHDFTVILSGSETVTSHYDGYSSGRFGSFATGPVGPNTAMRWDNFRDFDNNVIDTGQTFHIGWSTADHSSAVKDMYFTDATGRRIPGSVVYNITSGWRYETASGTLWLTWENVFHPEEGQPGTITIRNVHVAVLRNPVPLEELNRENRLLADRLQPLPGGEEFPVLPTELVALQLQGIHPLDTIVVRYDVVTPEGLVQATDFVQFTVPPPTYDVNKDIRNLGPPAHDLTVILSGSEMVTNHYDGYPDGRFGSFATGPVGPNTGMRWDNFRDNDNNIIDPGQTIHIGWSTADHSSHVKDMYWTDATGKRIPGSVVYNITTGWRYETAREALRLSWRNTIAPGEGRPRPVQISNVQVGIFPGPWPLEELNRENRWLEQFLQPLPGGEMFVVEPEQQVDLLMPLPPPGAAVVLRYVVEEAPSGLAPQQGSAVSVDYVQFVARPPSIIGVISLLDFVGNPAQVPVPVQLRSEAGVTEVILSPDETGYYEIEDVPPGTYDISFKPSHWLRRTLPAVQVPGDWPAEVNVELQNGDIDGDNEVTLFDFGALVAAFGSIPGDPNWNPDADLDGDEEVTLFDFGVLVRNFGAIGDE
;
A
#
# COMPACT_ATOMS: atom_id res chain seq x y z
N MET A 1 -10.19 -55.40 28.36
CA MET A 1 -8.96 -54.59 28.19
C MET A 1 -8.40 -54.83 26.79
N LYS A 2 -8.53 -53.84 25.91
CA LYS A 2 -7.59 -53.50 24.82
C LYS A 2 -8.12 -52.22 24.17
N HIS A 3 -7.32 -51.16 24.24
CA HIS A 3 -7.67 -49.80 23.86
C HIS A 3 -7.43 -49.55 22.37
N THR A 4 -8.44 -48.93 21.75
CA THR A 4 -8.45 -48.27 20.45
C THR A 4 -7.85 -46.86 20.59
N ILE A 5 -6.97 -46.44 19.68
CA ILE A 5 -6.49 -45.06 19.58
C ILE A 5 -6.93 -44.45 18.25
N HIS A 6 -7.55 -43.27 18.36
CA HIS A 6 -8.08 -42.42 17.30
C HIS A 6 -7.00 -41.86 16.38
N ILE A 7 -7.17 -42.07 15.06
CA ILE A 7 -6.54 -41.27 14.00
C ILE A 7 -7.69 -40.67 13.18
N ALA A 8 -8.21 -39.53 13.60
CA ALA A 8 -9.13 -38.68 12.83
C ALA A 8 -9.32 -37.36 13.61
N LYS A 9 -8.51 -36.33 13.30
CA LYS A 9 -8.72 -34.90 13.64
C LYS A 9 -7.49 -34.01 13.32
N CYS A 10 -6.98 -34.02 12.09
CA CYS A 10 -5.89 -33.08 11.71
C CYS A 10 -5.97 -32.49 10.29
N LEU A 11 -6.99 -32.79 9.49
CA LEU A 11 -7.09 -32.26 8.12
C LEU A 11 -7.78 -30.88 7.93
N PRO A 12 -8.70 -30.39 8.80
CA PRO A 12 -9.32 -29.07 8.58
C PRO A 12 -8.46 -27.88 9.07
N VAL A 13 -7.45 -28.13 9.91
CA VAL A 13 -6.64 -27.06 10.52
C VAL A 13 -5.51 -26.61 9.57
N MET A 14 -5.12 -27.45 8.60
CA MET A 14 -3.99 -27.18 7.71
C MET A 14 -4.37 -26.27 6.52
N ARG A 15 -5.63 -26.28 6.04
CA ARG A 15 -6.10 -25.35 5.01
C ARG A 15 -6.30 -23.93 5.54
N SER A 16 -6.80 -23.76 6.77
CA SER A 16 -6.90 -22.43 7.40
C SER A 16 -5.54 -21.84 7.76
N LEU A 17 -4.54 -22.68 8.08
CA LEU A 17 -3.18 -22.19 8.35
C LEU A 17 -2.45 -21.75 7.09
N VAL A 18 -2.67 -22.35 5.92
CA VAL A 18 -1.95 -21.95 4.69
C VAL A 18 -2.46 -20.62 4.13
N THR A 19 -3.78 -20.36 4.20
CA THR A 19 -4.34 -19.06 3.81
C THR A 19 -4.03 -17.97 4.85
N ALA A 20 -4.04 -18.30 6.15
CA ALA A 20 -3.63 -17.36 7.19
C ALA A 20 -2.12 -17.10 7.16
N LEU A 21 -1.27 -18.08 6.83
CA LEU A 21 0.20 -17.89 6.79
C LEU A 21 0.65 -17.10 5.55
N LEU A 22 -0.07 -17.19 4.41
CA LEU A 22 0.16 -16.29 3.27
C LEU A 22 -0.32 -14.85 3.54
N VAL A 23 -1.43 -14.68 4.26
CA VAL A 23 -1.96 -13.37 4.65
C VAL A 23 -1.16 -12.74 5.81
N LEU A 24 -0.57 -13.54 6.71
CA LEU A 24 0.28 -13.06 7.81
C LEU A 24 1.72 -12.73 7.39
N LEU A 25 2.22 -13.28 6.27
CA LEU A 25 3.53 -12.88 5.72
C LEU A 25 3.47 -11.58 4.91
N MET A 26 2.26 -11.11 4.55
CA MET A 26 2.02 -9.82 3.90
C MET A 26 1.40 -8.79 4.86
N ALA A 27 1.12 -9.17 6.10
CA ALA A 27 0.61 -8.27 7.12
C ALA A 27 1.74 -7.34 7.59
N GLN A 28 1.64 -6.07 7.20
CA GLN A 28 2.49 -4.96 7.65
C GLN A 28 3.98 -5.13 7.37
N ALA A 29 4.37 -5.00 6.09
CA ALA A 29 5.44 -4.04 5.84
C ALA A 29 4.86 -2.65 6.12
N ALA A 30 4.77 -2.26 7.40
CA ALA A 30 4.85 -0.84 7.69
C ALA A 30 6.10 -0.37 6.95
N GLN A 31 6.02 0.69 6.14
CA GLN A 31 7.18 1.22 5.40
C GLN A 31 8.27 1.55 6.41
N SER A 32 9.16 0.58 6.70
CA SER A 32 10.22 0.77 7.67
C SER A 32 11.28 1.59 6.98
N TYR A 33 11.58 2.75 7.57
CA TYR A 33 12.73 3.52 7.20
C TYR A 33 13.88 3.09 8.09
N ASP A 34 14.74 2.23 7.55
CA ASP A 34 15.80 1.57 8.31
C ASP A 34 17.10 2.35 8.13
N VAL A 35 17.70 2.74 9.25
CA VAL A 35 18.98 3.46 9.26
C VAL A 35 19.95 2.66 10.10
N ASN A 36 21.13 2.40 9.55
CA ASN A 36 22.24 1.80 10.27
C ASN A 36 23.49 2.65 10.03
N LYS A 37 24.30 2.85 11.07
CA LYS A 37 25.48 3.69 11.03
C LYS A 37 26.66 3.00 11.71
N ASP A 38 27.76 2.94 10.97
CA ASP A 38 29.07 2.54 11.46
C ASP A 38 29.82 3.80 11.90
N ILE A 39 29.81 4.11 13.19
CA ILE A 39 30.29 5.38 13.72
C ILE A 39 31.68 5.21 14.32
N ARG A 40 32.60 6.09 13.93
CA ARG A 40 33.95 6.16 14.49
C ARG A 40 34.05 7.27 15.54
N ASN A 41 34.48 6.92 16.76
CA ASN A 41 34.75 7.93 17.79
C ASN A 41 36.03 8.70 17.42
N LEU A 42 35.91 9.95 17.00
CA LEU A 42 37.05 10.84 16.74
C LEU A 42 37.38 11.75 17.94
N GLY A 43 36.54 11.72 18.98
CA GLY A 43 36.66 12.51 20.21
C GLY A 43 37.28 11.72 21.37
N PRO A 44 37.15 12.24 22.60
CA PRO A 44 37.60 11.55 23.81
C PRO A 44 36.92 10.19 24.02
N PRO A 45 37.48 9.31 24.86
CA PRO A 45 36.82 8.06 25.23
C PRO A 45 35.43 8.31 25.84
N ALA A 46 34.46 7.49 25.46
CA ALA A 46 33.05 7.65 25.82
C ALA A 46 32.43 6.36 26.36
N HIS A 47 31.22 6.43 26.87
CA HIS A 47 30.51 5.25 27.39
C HIS A 47 29.13 5.05 26.77
N ASP A 48 28.48 6.12 26.32
CA ASP A 48 27.17 6.03 25.70
C ASP A 48 27.08 6.93 24.46
N PHE A 49 25.99 6.75 23.71
CA PHE A 49 25.76 7.45 22.46
C PHE A 49 24.32 7.96 22.35
N THR A 50 24.14 9.19 21.87
CA THR A 50 22.83 9.80 21.68
C THR A 50 22.65 10.33 20.26
N VAL A 51 21.47 10.08 19.70
CA VAL A 51 20.98 10.66 18.45
C VAL A 51 19.72 11.48 18.74
N ILE A 52 19.64 12.68 18.18
CA ILE A 52 18.44 13.53 18.23
C ILE A 52 17.83 13.62 16.83
N LEU A 53 16.61 13.15 16.68
CA LEU A 53 15.80 13.26 15.46
C LEU A 53 14.88 14.47 15.56
N SER A 54 14.67 15.18 14.46
CA SER A 54 13.66 16.23 14.39
C SER A 54 12.25 15.66 14.55
N GLY A 55 11.36 16.36 15.25
CA GLY A 55 9.96 15.98 15.34
C GLY A 55 9.67 14.91 16.40
N SER A 56 8.39 14.53 16.49
CA SER A 56 7.88 13.55 17.46
C SER A 56 7.83 12.16 16.83
N GLU A 57 8.99 11.51 16.77
CA GLU A 57 9.17 10.23 16.09
C GLU A 57 8.78 9.01 16.93
N THR A 58 8.19 8.01 16.27
CA THR A 58 8.00 6.66 16.82
C THR A 58 9.09 5.73 16.28
N VAL A 59 10.03 5.35 17.15
CA VAL A 59 11.07 4.35 16.84
C VAL A 59 10.47 2.96 17.04
N THR A 60 10.37 2.19 15.96
CA THR A 60 9.69 0.88 15.95
C THR A 60 10.65 -0.28 16.22
N SER A 61 11.93 -0.10 15.92
CA SER A 61 13.00 -1.08 16.17
C SER A 61 14.34 -0.38 16.38
N HIS A 62 15.28 -1.08 17.01
CA HIS A 62 16.66 -0.63 17.16
C HIS A 62 17.64 -1.80 17.08
N TYR A 63 18.88 -1.46 16.76
CA TYR A 63 20.02 -2.37 16.71
C TYR A 63 21.25 -1.71 17.33
N ASP A 64 22.10 -2.49 17.96
CA ASP A 64 23.22 -1.99 18.77
C ASP A 64 24.50 -2.84 18.59
N GLY A 65 24.58 -3.58 17.49
CA GLY A 65 25.86 -4.00 16.91
C GLY A 65 26.17 -5.49 16.89
N TYR A 66 25.53 -6.39 17.66
CA TYR A 66 25.69 -7.86 17.56
C TYR A 66 24.53 -8.62 18.22
N SER A 67 24.44 -9.94 18.02
CA SER A 67 23.41 -10.83 18.59
C SER A 67 23.32 -10.86 20.13
N SER A 68 24.30 -10.29 20.84
CA SER A 68 24.31 -10.15 22.31
C SER A 68 24.22 -8.70 22.81
N GLY A 69 24.12 -7.73 21.89
CA GLY A 69 24.13 -6.29 22.14
C GLY A 69 25.49 -5.75 22.61
N ARG A 70 25.87 -4.55 22.14
CA ARG A 70 27.01 -3.80 22.69
C ARG A 70 26.58 -2.74 23.70
N PHE A 71 25.30 -2.51 23.89
CA PHE A 71 24.81 -1.59 24.89
C PHE A 71 23.94 -2.32 25.91
N GLY A 72 24.01 -1.87 27.16
CA GLY A 72 23.23 -2.46 28.24
C GLY A 72 21.76 -2.09 28.20
N SER A 73 21.42 -0.97 27.56
CA SER A 73 20.05 -0.51 27.39
C SER A 73 19.91 0.45 26.21
N PHE A 74 18.69 0.49 25.68
CA PHE A 74 18.25 1.49 24.72
C PHE A 74 17.03 2.23 25.27
N ALA A 75 16.96 3.53 25.07
CA ALA A 75 15.83 4.35 25.49
C ALA A 75 15.50 5.42 24.45
N THR A 76 14.21 5.69 24.27
CA THR A 76 13.71 6.81 23.48
C THR A 76 12.87 7.75 24.35
N GLY A 77 12.82 9.02 23.96
CA GLY A 77 11.95 9.99 24.63
C GLY A 77 12.07 11.40 24.07
N PRO A 78 11.11 12.28 24.40
CA PRO A 78 11.09 13.64 23.88
C PRO A 78 12.22 14.49 24.49
N VAL A 79 12.81 15.35 23.66
CA VAL A 79 13.73 16.43 24.04
C VAL A 79 13.26 17.70 23.33
N GLY A 80 12.47 18.51 24.04
CA GLY A 80 11.77 19.64 23.41
C GLY A 80 10.80 19.15 22.33
N PRO A 81 10.83 19.70 21.10
CA PRO A 81 9.99 19.25 19.99
C PRO A 81 10.57 18.03 19.22
N ASN A 82 11.69 17.47 19.68
CA ASN A 82 12.46 16.46 18.99
C ASN A 82 12.43 15.12 19.77
N THR A 83 12.82 14.03 19.12
CA THR A 83 12.95 12.71 19.75
C THR A 83 14.42 12.36 19.96
N ALA A 84 14.79 11.98 21.18
CA ALA A 84 16.11 11.45 21.51
C ALA A 84 16.11 9.92 21.53
N MET A 85 17.17 9.33 20.99
CA MET A 85 17.50 7.92 21.08
C MET A 85 18.84 7.76 21.80
N ARG A 86 18.88 6.90 22.82
CA ARG A 86 20.04 6.74 23.70
C ARG A 86 20.41 5.27 23.80
N TRP A 87 21.69 4.98 23.53
CA TRP A 87 22.30 3.67 23.72
C TRP A 87 23.27 3.78 24.88
N ASP A 88 22.90 3.19 26.02
CA ASP A 88 23.61 3.35 27.29
C ASP A 88 24.35 2.08 27.73
N ASN A 89 25.39 2.28 28.54
CA ASN A 89 26.25 1.26 29.11
C ASN A 89 26.94 0.43 28.03
N PHE A 90 27.79 1.06 27.21
CA PHE A 90 28.59 0.35 26.21
C PHE A 90 29.37 -0.81 26.85
N ARG A 91 29.44 -1.92 26.12
CA ARG A 91 30.10 -3.15 26.52
C ARG A 91 31.11 -3.52 25.47
N ASP A 92 32.35 -3.64 25.94
CA ASP A 92 33.42 -4.26 25.18
C ASP A 92 34.15 -5.23 26.11
N PHE A 93 34.68 -6.32 25.56
CA PHE A 93 35.26 -7.41 26.35
C PHE A 93 36.47 -6.99 27.22
N ASP A 94 36.94 -5.74 27.05
CA ASP A 94 38.08 -5.15 27.74
C ASP A 94 37.68 -4.13 28.82
N ASN A 95 37.23 -2.93 28.43
CA ASN A 95 37.13 -1.76 29.32
C ASN A 95 35.73 -1.09 29.37
N ASN A 96 34.76 -1.55 28.56
CA ASN A 96 33.42 -0.93 28.44
C ASN A 96 33.49 0.58 28.13
N VAL A 97 34.47 0.96 27.31
CA VAL A 97 34.68 2.34 26.83
C VAL A 97 34.70 2.31 25.30
N ILE A 98 34.04 3.29 24.69
CA ILE A 98 34.19 3.58 23.26
C ILE A 98 35.47 4.39 23.11
N ASP A 99 36.59 3.72 22.87
CA ASP A 99 37.91 4.34 22.79
C ASP A 99 38.05 5.27 21.58
N THR A 100 38.91 6.28 21.68
CA THR A 100 39.24 7.15 20.55
C THR A 100 39.78 6.32 19.38
N GLY A 101 39.14 6.47 18.22
CA GLY A 101 39.42 5.74 16.99
C GLY A 101 38.61 4.46 16.82
N GLN A 102 37.92 3.97 17.86
CA GLN A 102 37.06 2.79 17.80
C GLN A 102 35.83 3.05 16.92
N THR A 103 35.42 2.03 16.18
CA THR A 103 34.16 2.04 15.41
C THR A 103 33.16 1.11 16.10
N PHE A 104 31.91 1.55 16.19
CA PHE A 104 30.79 0.75 16.66
C PHE A 104 29.59 0.93 15.71
N HIS A 105 28.58 0.10 15.90
CA HIS A 105 27.44 -0.02 14.99
C HIS A 105 26.16 0.25 15.76
N ILE A 106 25.29 1.09 15.22
CA ILE A 106 23.94 1.30 15.72
C ILE A 106 22.95 1.33 14.57
N GLY A 107 21.71 0.95 14.82
CA GLY A 107 20.65 1.11 13.83
C GLY A 107 19.30 1.34 14.48
N TRP A 108 18.35 1.85 13.71
CA TRP A 108 16.98 2.08 14.12
C TRP A 108 16.04 2.04 12.92
N SER A 109 14.76 1.84 13.22
CA SER A 109 13.67 1.93 12.26
C SER A 109 12.66 2.98 12.71
N THR A 110 12.24 3.85 11.80
CA THR A 110 11.10 4.76 11.98
C THR A 110 9.92 4.33 11.10
N ALA A 111 8.72 4.81 11.44
CA ALA A 111 7.50 4.54 10.67
C ALA A 111 7.44 5.28 9.33
N ASP A 112 8.22 6.36 9.19
CA ASP A 112 8.35 7.16 7.98
C ASP A 112 9.79 7.70 7.83
N HIS A 113 10.04 8.47 6.78
CA HIS A 113 11.33 9.09 6.44
C HIS A 113 11.36 10.61 6.68
N SER A 114 10.40 11.14 7.43
CA SER A 114 10.19 12.59 7.59
C SER A 114 11.16 13.23 8.59
N SER A 115 11.78 12.43 9.45
CA SER A 115 12.72 12.92 10.44
C SER A 115 14.16 12.97 9.95
N ALA A 116 14.84 14.05 10.33
CA ALA A 116 16.24 14.28 10.05
C ALA A 116 17.06 14.29 11.35
N VAL A 117 18.33 13.91 11.25
CA VAL A 117 19.28 14.00 12.35
C VAL A 117 19.58 15.47 12.67
N LYS A 118 19.26 15.90 13.90
CA LYS A 118 19.49 17.27 14.39
C LYS A 118 20.77 17.41 15.19
N ASP A 119 21.12 16.39 15.98
CA ASP A 119 22.34 16.35 16.79
C ASP A 119 22.74 14.90 17.05
N MET A 120 24.03 14.63 17.17
CA MET A 120 24.58 13.34 17.54
C MET A 120 25.83 13.57 18.37
N TYR A 121 25.95 12.87 19.50
CA TYR A 121 27.06 13.09 20.43
C TYR A 121 27.30 11.90 21.36
N PHE A 122 28.52 11.85 21.90
CA PHE A 122 28.91 10.90 22.93
C PHE A 122 28.65 11.43 24.34
N THR A 123 28.36 10.52 25.27
CA THR A 123 28.24 10.83 26.71
C THR A 123 29.22 10.03 27.57
N ASP A 124 29.49 10.57 28.76
CA ASP A 124 30.16 9.85 29.83
C ASP A 124 29.23 8.80 30.47
N ALA A 125 29.76 7.93 31.34
CA ALA A 125 29.00 6.86 32.00
C ALA A 125 27.85 7.35 32.91
N THR A 126 27.67 8.67 33.08
CA THR A 126 26.55 9.27 33.81
C THR A 126 25.45 9.77 32.87
N GLY A 127 25.59 9.55 31.56
CA GLY A 127 24.68 10.04 30.52
C GLY A 127 24.84 11.53 30.21
N ARG A 128 25.94 12.17 30.63
CA ARG A 128 26.20 13.60 30.32
C ARG A 128 27.01 13.72 29.05
N ARG A 129 26.59 14.63 28.16
CA ARG A 129 27.34 14.99 26.95
C ARG A 129 28.78 15.31 27.28
N ILE A 130 29.70 14.68 26.56
CA ILE A 130 31.13 14.99 26.63
C ILE A 130 31.37 16.28 25.83
N PRO A 131 31.97 17.33 26.41
CA PRO A 131 32.20 18.58 25.68
C PRO A 131 32.96 18.37 24.37
N GLY A 132 32.44 18.92 23.28
CA GLY A 132 33.04 18.81 21.94
C GLY A 132 32.91 17.44 21.27
N SER A 133 32.07 16.53 21.78
CA SER A 133 31.88 15.18 21.23
C SER A 133 30.91 15.08 20.04
N VAL A 134 30.79 16.16 19.26
CA VAL A 134 29.86 16.25 18.12
C VAL A 134 30.19 15.19 17.07
N VAL A 135 29.16 14.47 16.63
CA VAL A 135 29.23 13.55 15.51
C VAL A 135 28.47 14.14 14.33
N TYR A 136 29.19 14.70 13.36
CA TYR A 136 28.59 15.30 12.18
C TYR A 136 28.00 14.19 11.31
N ASN A 137 26.68 14.18 11.16
CA ASN A 137 25.98 13.18 10.37
C ASN A 137 24.60 13.68 9.91
N ILE A 138 24.19 13.21 8.75
CA ILE A 138 22.85 13.39 8.19
C ILE A 138 22.38 12.05 7.63
N THR A 139 21.07 11.83 7.63
CA THR A 139 20.47 10.68 6.96
C THR A 139 20.02 11.12 5.57
N SER A 140 20.17 10.27 4.56
CA SER A 140 19.53 10.53 3.27
C SER A 140 18.01 10.60 3.45
N GLY A 141 17.31 11.28 2.57
CA GLY A 141 15.88 11.14 2.32
C GLY A 141 15.65 10.65 0.90
N TRP A 142 14.40 10.57 0.48
CA TRP A 142 14.09 10.21 -0.89
C TRP A 142 12.79 10.86 -1.38
N ARG A 143 12.66 10.96 -2.71
CA ARG A 143 11.43 11.31 -3.40
C ARG A 143 11.34 10.48 -4.67
N TYR A 144 10.23 9.79 -4.88
CA TYR A 144 10.02 8.98 -6.06
C TYR A 144 9.10 9.69 -7.06
N GLU A 145 9.54 9.78 -8.31
CA GLU A 145 8.77 10.29 -9.44
C GLU A 145 8.35 9.10 -10.29
N THR A 146 7.13 8.63 -10.06
CA THR A 146 6.63 7.42 -10.71
C THR A 146 6.60 7.54 -12.24
N ALA A 147 6.39 8.75 -12.80
CA ALA A 147 6.30 9.00 -14.25
C ALA A 147 7.54 8.61 -15.04
N SER A 148 8.70 8.83 -14.45
CA SER A 148 9.99 8.56 -15.07
C SER A 148 10.64 7.29 -14.51
N GLY A 149 10.05 6.67 -13.47
CA GLY A 149 10.73 5.68 -12.64
C GLY A 149 11.99 6.27 -11.99
N THR A 150 12.02 7.60 -11.78
CA THR A 150 13.17 8.30 -11.20
C THR A 150 13.00 8.38 -9.70
N LEU A 151 13.94 7.79 -8.98
CA LEU A 151 14.09 8.01 -7.56
C LEU A 151 15.14 9.09 -7.32
N TRP A 152 14.77 10.12 -6.58
CA TRP A 152 15.68 11.14 -6.08
C TRP A 152 16.10 10.79 -4.67
N LEU A 153 17.39 10.54 -4.47
CA LEU A 153 17.99 10.45 -3.13
C LEU A 153 18.43 11.83 -2.71
N THR A 154 18.02 12.27 -1.52
CA THR A 154 18.29 13.61 -1.01
C THR A 154 19.17 13.58 0.23
N TRP A 155 19.96 14.63 0.43
CA TRP A 155 20.71 14.87 1.65
C TRP A 155 20.49 16.31 2.06
N GLU A 156 19.78 16.51 3.16
CA GLU A 156 19.49 17.84 3.70
C GLU A 156 20.30 18.07 4.98
N ASN A 157 21.07 19.14 5.02
CA ASN A 157 21.84 19.49 6.22
C ASN A 157 21.05 20.42 7.12
N VAL A 158 20.17 19.82 7.91
CA VAL A 158 19.48 20.47 9.03
C VAL A 158 20.17 20.25 10.38
N PHE A 159 21.38 19.67 10.36
CA PHE A 159 22.18 19.33 11.52
C PHE A 159 22.58 20.60 12.26
N HIS A 160 22.16 20.71 13.51
CA HIS A 160 22.34 21.91 14.33
C HIS A 160 22.72 21.50 15.76
N PRO A 161 23.99 21.12 15.99
CA PRO A 161 24.40 20.57 17.26
C PRO A 161 24.30 21.62 18.38
N GLU A 162 23.95 21.19 19.59
CA GLU A 162 23.86 22.09 20.75
C GLU A 162 25.22 22.75 21.08
N GLU A 163 26.32 22.01 20.86
CA GLU A 163 27.69 22.49 20.95
C GLU A 163 28.37 22.39 19.59
N GLY A 164 29.09 23.43 19.16
CA GLY A 164 29.77 23.48 17.86
C GLY A 164 29.14 24.50 16.91
N GLN A 165 29.65 24.58 15.68
CA GLN A 165 29.03 25.39 14.64
C GLN A 165 28.33 24.47 13.62
N PRO A 166 27.18 24.89 13.06
CA PRO A 166 26.63 24.26 11.87
C PRO A 166 27.70 24.30 10.77
N GLY A 167 28.18 23.11 10.40
CA GLY A 167 29.28 22.93 9.48
C GLY A 167 28.81 22.30 8.18
N THR A 168 29.58 22.49 7.12
CA THR A 168 29.42 21.71 5.89
C THR A 168 29.68 20.25 6.20
N ILE A 169 28.74 19.37 5.83
CA ILE A 169 28.91 17.93 5.93
C ILE A 169 29.26 17.43 4.53
N THR A 170 30.32 16.65 4.40
CA THR A 170 30.72 16.10 3.10
C THR A 170 30.28 14.64 3.01
N ILE A 171 29.54 14.32 1.95
CA ILE A 171 29.09 12.96 1.63
C ILE A 171 29.95 12.44 0.48
N ARG A 172 30.36 11.18 0.55
CA ARG A 172 31.16 10.55 -0.51
C ARG A 172 30.94 9.05 -0.62
N ASN A 173 31.43 8.46 -1.71
CA ASN A 173 31.32 7.03 -2.00
C ASN A 173 29.87 6.52 -1.89
N VAL A 174 28.91 7.26 -2.45
CA VAL A 174 27.51 6.85 -2.49
C VAL A 174 27.37 5.64 -3.41
N HIS A 175 26.86 4.54 -2.86
CA HIS A 175 26.50 3.34 -3.59
C HIS A 175 25.05 2.98 -3.31
N VAL A 176 24.40 2.35 -4.28
CA VAL A 176 23.00 1.93 -4.17
C VAL A 176 22.87 0.48 -4.60
N ALA A 177 22.00 -0.27 -3.92
CA ALA A 177 21.49 -1.56 -4.36
C ALA A 177 19.96 -1.49 -4.50
N VAL A 178 19.45 -2.09 -5.57
CA VAL A 178 18.02 -2.30 -5.81
C VAL A 178 17.73 -3.78 -5.57
N LEU A 179 16.87 -4.06 -4.60
CA LEU A 179 16.59 -5.40 -4.09
C LEU A 179 15.09 -5.67 -4.17
N ARG A 180 14.72 -6.96 -4.25
CA ARG A 180 13.30 -7.38 -4.22
C ARG A 180 12.73 -7.52 -2.81
N ASN A 181 13.59 -7.64 -1.81
CA ASN A 181 13.19 -7.83 -0.42
C ASN A 181 14.08 -6.98 0.49
N PRO A 182 13.54 -6.44 1.60
CA PRO A 182 14.30 -5.78 2.65
C PRO A 182 15.40 -6.66 3.22
N VAL A 183 16.53 -6.05 3.54
CA VAL A 183 17.61 -6.64 4.34
C VAL A 183 17.27 -6.37 5.82
N PRO A 184 17.41 -7.38 6.72
CA PRO A 184 17.23 -7.16 8.15
C PRO A 184 18.13 -6.03 8.68
N LEU A 185 17.65 -5.25 9.66
CA LEU A 185 18.36 -4.07 10.19
C LEU A 185 19.78 -4.42 10.68
N GLU A 186 19.94 -5.60 11.30
CA GLU A 186 21.22 -6.14 11.77
C GLU A 186 22.19 -6.49 10.64
N GLU A 187 21.70 -6.69 9.42
CA GLU A 187 22.47 -7.05 8.24
C GLU A 187 22.81 -5.83 7.36
N LEU A 188 22.26 -4.64 7.65
CA LEU A 188 22.57 -3.37 6.97
C LEU A 188 23.90 -2.77 7.43
N ASN A 189 25.00 -3.46 7.21
CA ASN A 189 26.32 -2.99 7.66
C ASN A 189 27.44 -3.42 6.70
N ARG A 190 28.65 -2.87 6.91
CA ARG A 190 29.83 -3.13 6.06
C ARG A 190 30.33 -4.58 6.08
N GLU A 191 29.95 -5.38 7.08
CA GLU A 191 30.38 -6.78 7.20
C GLU A 191 29.51 -7.71 6.33
N ASN A 192 28.35 -7.24 5.87
CA ASN A 192 27.48 -7.99 4.98
C ASN A 192 28.04 -8.05 3.55
N ARG A 193 28.77 -9.13 3.25
CA ARG A 193 29.35 -9.37 1.93
C ARG A 193 28.32 -9.54 0.82
N LEU A 194 27.16 -10.12 1.12
CA LEU A 194 26.10 -10.33 0.13
C LEU A 194 25.49 -9.00 -0.31
N LEU A 195 25.31 -8.06 0.63
CA LEU A 195 24.90 -6.69 0.32
C LEU A 195 26.01 -5.95 -0.43
N ALA A 196 27.26 -6.08 0.01
CA ALA A 196 28.41 -5.43 -0.63
C ALA A 196 28.55 -5.80 -2.12
N ASP A 197 28.30 -7.05 -2.49
CA ASP A 197 28.38 -7.52 -3.89
C ASP A 197 27.28 -6.91 -4.79
N ARG A 198 26.20 -6.38 -4.19
CA ARG A 198 25.06 -5.79 -4.92
C ARG A 198 25.13 -4.27 -5.03
N LEU A 199 25.89 -3.60 -4.15
CA LEU A 199 26.05 -2.16 -4.14
C LEU A 199 26.81 -1.67 -5.38
N GLN A 200 26.20 -0.77 -6.14
CA GLN A 200 26.80 -0.13 -7.32
C GLN A 200 27.03 1.36 -7.06
N PRO A 201 28.13 1.96 -7.56
CA PRO A 201 28.39 3.39 -7.38
C PRO A 201 27.30 4.23 -8.05
N LEU A 202 26.82 5.25 -7.35
CA LEU A 202 25.83 6.19 -7.88
C LEU A 202 26.54 7.35 -8.60
N PRO A 203 26.22 7.65 -9.87
CA PRO A 203 26.79 8.79 -10.57
C PRO A 203 26.56 10.13 -9.84
N GLY A 204 27.61 10.93 -9.68
CA GLY A 204 27.58 12.17 -8.89
C GLY A 204 27.73 11.94 -7.38
N GLY A 205 27.82 10.68 -6.95
CA GLY A 205 27.99 10.24 -5.58
C GLY A 205 29.45 10.08 -5.14
N GLU A 206 30.43 10.48 -5.97
CA GLU A 206 31.84 10.32 -5.65
C GLU A 206 32.23 11.13 -4.41
N GLU A 207 31.94 12.43 -4.37
CA GLU A 207 32.11 13.33 -3.22
C GLU A 207 31.37 14.64 -3.47
N PHE A 208 30.55 15.10 -2.51
CA PHE A 208 29.88 16.40 -2.56
C PHE A 208 29.68 17.01 -1.15
N PRO A 209 29.83 18.33 -1.00
CA PRO A 209 29.48 19.03 0.22
C PRO A 209 27.97 19.26 0.30
N VAL A 210 27.43 19.24 1.52
CA VAL A 210 26.07 19.67 1.86
C VAL A 210 26.20 20.80 2.89
N LEU A 211 26.03 22.04 2.44
CA LEU A 211 26.11 23.24 3.29
C LEU A 211 24.94 23.28 4.27
N PRO A 212 25.06 23.96 5.43
CA PRO A 212 23.92 24.13 6.34
C PRO A 212 22.70 24.71 5.59
N THR A 213 21.53 24.12 5.81
CA THR A 213 20.24 24.42 5.13
C THR A 213 20.18 24.09 3.64
N GLU A 214 21.21 23.46 3.09
CA GLU A 214 21.21 22.97 1.71
C GLU A 214 20.60 21.57 1.60
N LEU A 215 19.97 21.32 0.47
CA LEU A 215 19.53 20.01 0.03
C LEU A 215 20.26 19.67 -1.27
N VAL A 216 20.98 18.55 -1.26
CA VAL A 216 21.58 17.97 -2.47
C VAL A 216 20.77 16.75 -2.89
N ALA A 217 20.53 16.56 -4.19
CA ALA A 217 19.77 15.44 -4.71
C ALA A 217 20.53 14.72 -5.85
N LEU A 218 20.52 13.39 -5.82
CA LEU A 218 21.04 12.53 -6.88
C LEU A 218 19.93 11.66 -7.43
N GLN A 219 19.98 11.35 -8.73
CA GLN A 219 18.96 10.57 -9.41
C GLN A 219 19.37 9.11 -9.57
N LEU A 220 18.39 8.23 -9.43
CA LEU A 220 18.45 6.82 -9.78
C LEU A 220 17.28 6.51 -10.73
N GLN A 221 17.57 5.85 -11.84
CA GLN A 221 16.62 5.58 -12.92
C GLN A 221 16.22 4.10 -12.95
N GLY A 222 15.06 3.80 -13.53
CA GLY A 222 14.61 2.41 -13.69
C GLY A 222 14.23 1.75 -12.37
N ILE A 223 13.73 2.54 -11.43
CA ILE A 223 13.21 2.06 -10.15
C ILE A 223 11.72 1.81 -10.29
N HIS A 224 11.27 0.71 -9.70
CA HIS A 224 9.88 0.29 -9.72
C HIS A 224 9.27 0.34 -8.32
N PRO A 225 7.94 0.47 -8.22
CA PRO A 225 7.25 0.28 -6.95
C PRO A 225 7.58 -1.07 -6.33
N LEU A 226 7.60 -1.14 -4.99
CA LEU A 226 8.01 -2.31 -4.19
C LEU A 226 9.50 -2.67 -4.28
N ASP A 227 10.31 -1.99 -5.10
CA ASP A 227 11.76 -2.14 -5.00
C ASP A 227 12.24 -1.68 -3.63
N THR A 228 13.05 -2.51 -2.99
CA THR A 228 13.81 -2.12 -1.80
C THR A 228 15.10 -1.45 -2.24
N ILE A 229 15.30 -0.22 -1.80
CA ILE A 229 16.50 0.57 -2.08
C ILE A 229 17.37 0.57 -0.84
N VAL A 230 18.65 0.21 -1.00
CA VAL A 230 19.67 0.35 0.04
C VAL A 230 20.72 1.34 -0.45
N VAL A 231 20.88 2.44 0.28
CA VAL A 231 21.86 3.49 0.03
C VAL A 231 22.98 3.38 1.04
N ARG A 232 24.22 3.32 0.57
CA ARG A 232 25.43 3.29 1.39
C ARG A 232 26.31 4.50 1.08
N TYR A 233 26.70 5.28 2.07
CA TYR A 233 27.58 6.44 1.87
C TYR A 233 28.48 6.70 3.08
N ASP A 234 29.60 7.39 2.84
CA ASP A 234 30.52 7.81 3.91
C ASP A 234 30.25 9.28 4.27
N VAL A 235 30.21 9.58 5.57
CA VAL A 235 30.11 10.93 6.10
C VAL A 235 31.48 11.39 6.58
N VAL A 236 31.90 12.56 6.08
CA VAL A 236 33.22 13.14 6.33
C VAL A 236 33.07 14.43 7.15
N THR A 237 33.86 14.56 8.20
CA THR A 237 33.89 15.76 9.05
C THR A 237 34.45 16.97 8.30
N PRO A 238 34.24 18.20 8.81
CA PRO A 238 34.86 19.40 8.26
C PRO A 238 36.40 19.33 8.15
N GLU A 239 37.06 18.50 8.97
CA GLU A 239 38.50 18.26 8.95
C GLU A 239 38.96 17.19 7.92
N GLY A 240 38.02 16.61 7.16
CA GLY A 240 38.33 15.62 6.11
C GLY A 240 38.45 14.18 6.60
N LEU A 241 38.01 13.86 7.82
CA LEU A 241 38.04 12.51 8.37
C LEU A 241 36.69 11.80 8.16
N VAL A 242 36.70 10.53 7.74
CA VAL A 242 35.47 9.73 7.71
C VAL A 242 35.04 9.45 9.16
N GLN A 243 33.88 9.96 9.53
CA GLN A 243 33.30 9.81 10.87
C GLN A 243 32.23 8.71 10.91
N ALA A 244 31.53 8.46 9.80
CA ALA A 244 30.57 7.38 9.71
C ALA A 244 30.51 6.76 8.31
N THR A 245 30.12 5.49 8.24
CA THR A 245 29.54 4.88 7.03
C THR A 245 28.09 4.55 7.34
N ASP A 246 27.19 5.13 6.55
CA ASP A 246 25.76 5.03 6.76
C ASP A 246 25.16 4.08 5.73
N PHE A 247 24.16 3.31 6.18
CA PHE A 247 23.28 2.48 5.39
C PHE A 247 21.86 2.94 5.65
N VAL A 248 21.12 3.23 4.58
CA VAL A 248 19.73 3.63 4.66
C VAL A 248 18.93 2.74 3.73
N GLN A 249 17.87 2.14 4.24
CA GLN A 249 17.00 1.27 3.47
C GLN A 249 15.55 1.76 3.55
N PHE A 250 14.87 1.68 2.41
CA PHE A 250 13.43 1.88 2.31
C PHE A 250 12.89 1.07 1.16
N THR A 251 11.58 0.84 1.17
CA THR A 251 10.86 0.24 0.05
C THR A 251 10.07 1.32 -0.66
N VAL A 252 10.22 1.41 -1.98
CA VAL A 252 9.43 2.34 -2.79
C VAL A 252 7.96 1.95 -2.63
N PRO A 253 7.07 2.90 -2.24
CA PRO A 253 5.66 2.59 -2.04
C PRO A 253 5.08 1.96 -3.30
N PRO A 254 4.18 0.97 -3.18
CA PRO A 254 3.34 0.60 -4.31
C PRO A 254 2.57 1.85 -4.79
N PRO A 255 2.13 1.91 -6.06
CA PRO A 255 1.19 2.94 -6.48
C PRO A 255 -0.05 2.80 -5.60
N THR A 256 -0.35 3.79 -4.79
CA THR A 256 -1.54 3.77 -3.93
C THR A 256 -2.72 4.36 -4.67
N TYR A 257 -3.89 3.83 -4.36
CA TYR A 257 -5.15 4.49 -4.65
C TYR A 257 -5.53 5.32 -3.42
N ASP A 258 -5.31 6.63 -3.52
CA ASP A 258 -5.48 7.57 -2.43
C ASP A 258 -6.85 8.23 -2.49
N VAL A 259 -7.53 8.28 -1.36
CA VAL A 259 -8.82 8.94 -1.22
C VAL A 259 -8.75 9.87 -0.03
N ASN A 260 -9.04 11.13 -0.27
CA ASN A 260 -9.16 12.13 0.77
C ASN A 260 -10.50 12.86 0.64
N LYS A 261 -11.17 13.16 1.75
CA LYS A 261 -12.52 13.71 1.78
C LYS A 261 -12.64 14.84 2.78
N ASP A 262 -13.13 15.98 2.29
CA ASP A 262 -13.63 17.09 3.11
C ASP A 262 -15.14 16.90 3.33
N ILE A 263 -15.53 16.36 4.48
CA ILE A 263 -16.92 15.97 4.76
C ILE A 263 -17.55 16.98 5.69
N ARG A 264 -18.55 17.70 5.19
CA ARG A 264 -19.38 18.59 6.00
C ARG A 264 -20.53 17.81 6.63
N ASN A 265 -20.53 17.67 7.95
CA ASN A 265 -21.64 17.06 8.67
C ASN A 265 -22.90 17.91 8.49
N LEU A 266 -23.97 17.32 7.99
CA LEU A 266 -25.29 17.96 7.89
C LEU A 266 -26.36 17.18 8.68
N GLY A 267 -25.96 16.06 9.29
CA GLY A 267 -26.77 15.24 10.18
C GLY A 267 -26.65 15.67 11.65
N PRO A 268 -26.90 14.74 12.60
CA PRO A 268 -26.82 15.04 14.03
C PRO A 268 -25.37 15.27 14.49
N PRO A 269 -25.17 15.87 15.68
CA PRO A 269 -23.85 15.93 16.32
C PRO A 269 -23.24 14.54 16.46
N ALA A 270 -21.97 14.41 16.10
CA ALA A 270 -21.24 13.14 16.08
C ALA A 270 -19.91 13.24 16.81
N HIS A 271 -19.23 12.12 17.01
CA HIS A 271 -17.89 12.09 17.61
C HIS A 271 -16.87 11.36 16.75
N ASP A 272 -17.32 10.38 15.96
CA ASP A 272 -16.45 9.60 15.10
C ASP A 272 -17.11 9.33 13.74
N LEU A 273 -16.31 8.80 12.83
CA LEU A 273 -16.75 8.43 11.48
C LEU A 273 -16.27 7.00 11.16
N THR A 274 -17.18 6.20 10.61
CA THR A 274 -16.87 4.86 10.09
C THR A 274 -17.09 4.80 8.58
N VAL A 275 -16.16 4.16 7.87
CA VAL A 275 -16.25 3.82 6.44
C VAL A 275 -16.16 2.30 6.30
N ILE A 276 -17.03 1.71 5.49
CA ILE A 276 -16.99 0.29 5.12
C ILE A 276 -16.70 0.21 3.62
N LEU A 277 -15.57 -0.41 3.26
CA LEU A 277 -15.17 -0.72 1.90
C LEU A 277 -15.61 -2.15 1.54
N SER A 278 -16.06 -2.37 0.30
CA SER A 278 -16.32 -3.71 -0.20
C SER A 278 -15.05 -4.56 -0.22
N GLY A 279 -15.16 -5.83 0.15
CA GLY A 279 -14.05 -6.78 0.02
C GLY A 279 -13.03 -6.68 1.15
N SER A 280 -12.01 -7.53 1.08
CA SER A 280 -10.93 -7.62 2.07
C SER A 280 -9.75 -6.77 1.65
N GLU A 281 -9.83 -5.49 1.95
CA GLU A 281 -8.84 -4.48 1.56
C GLU A 281 -7.68 -4.34 2.54
N MET A 282 -6.47 -4.13 2.00
CA MET A 282 -5.32 -3.66 2.77
C MET A 282 -5.25 -2.14 2.72
N VAL A 283 -5.56 -1.50 3.86
CA VAL A 283 -5.36 -0.06 4.05
C VAL A 283 -3.89 0.18 4.37
N THR A 284 -3.17 0.84 3.46
CA THR A 284 -1.72 1.03 3.53
C THR A 284 -1.32 2.35 4.20
N ASN A 285 -2.21 3.34 4.18
CA ASN A 285 -2.02 4.63 4.82
C ASN A 285 -3.37 5.23 5.24
N HIS A 286 -3.35 6.17 6.18
CA HIS A 286 -4.51 6.93 6.61
C HIS A 286 -4.11 8.36 6.98
N TYR A 287 -5.10 9.23 7.02
CA TYR A 287 -4.93 10.63 7.38
C TYR A 287 -6.07 11.08 8.28
N ASP A 288 -5.71 11.72 9.39
CA ASP A 288 -6.60 12.02 10.51
C ASP A 288 -7.00 13.50 10.59
N GLY A 289 -6.92 14.22 9.48
CA GLY A 289 -7.25 15.65 9.40
C GLY A 289 -6.04 16.56 9.61
N TYR A 290 -6.27 17.88 9.43
CA TYR A 290 -5.30 18.99 9.45
C TYR A 290 -4.12 18.86 10.44
N PRO A 291 -2.98 19.56 10.25
CA PRO A 291 -1.63 19.22 10.75
C PRO A 291 -1.43 18.75 12.20
N ASP A 292 -2.36 18.99 13.12
CA ASP A 292 -2.30 18.52 14.51
C ASP A 292 -2.99 17.15 14.72
N GLY A 293 -3.61 16.57 13.69
CA GLY A 293 -4.44 15.36 13.79
C GLY A 293 -5.74 15.64 14.55
N ARG A 294 -6.88 15.49 13.88
CA ARG A 294 -8.20 15.73 14.48
C ARG A 294 -8.85 14.49 15.08
N PHE A 295 -8.25 13.31 14.95
CA PHE A 295 -8.74 12.10 15.60
C PHE A 295 -7.69 11.55 16.56
N GLY A 296 -8.15 11.00 17.68
CA GLY A 296 -7.27 10.46 18.70
C GLY A 296 -6.75 9.06 18.38
N SER A 297 -7.42 8.34 17.47
CA SER A 297 -7.02 7.03 17.01
C SER A 297 -7.70 6.65 15.70
N PHE A 298 -6.99 5.87 14.89
CA PHE A 298 -7.52 5.21 13.71
C PHE A 298 -7.49 3.68 13.89
N ALA A 299 -8.51 2.99 13.38
CA ALA A 299 -8.58 1.53 13.43
C ALA A 299 -9.15 0.94 12.14
N THR A 300 -8.60 -0.21 11.73
CA THR A 300 -9.09 -1.00 10.60
C THR A 300 -9.40 -2.43 11.03
N GLY A 301 -10.36 -3.08 10.38
CA GLY A 301 -10.65 -4.49 10.63
C GLY A 301 -11.82 -5.04 9.80
N PRO A 302 -12.02 -6.37 9.79
CA PRO A 302 -13.08 -6.97 9.00
C PRO A 302 -14.47 -6.66 9.58
N VAL A 303 -15.42 -6.35 8.70
CA VAL A 303 -16.85 -6.19 8.98
C VAL A 303 -17.61 -7.13 8.04
N GLY A 304 -17.79 -8.38 8.48
CA GLY A 304 -18.28 -9.44 7.60
C GLY A 304 -17.27 -9.70 6.47
N PRO A 305 -17.67 -9.71 5.19
CA PRO A 305 -16.76 -9.87 4.05
C PRO A 305 -16.05 -8.57 3.62
N ASN A 306 -16.27 -7.47 4.34
CA ASN A 306 -15.85 -6.11 3.98
C ASN A 306 -14.77 -5.59 4.94
N THR A 307 -14.07 -4.53 4.56
CA THR A 307 -13.09 -3.84 5.42
C THR A 307 -13.72 -2.60 6.03
N GLY A 308 -13.71 -2.51 7.36
CA GLY A 308 -14.12 -1.32 8.11
C GLY A 308 -12.92 -0.47 8.51
N MET A 309 -13.09 0.85 8.43
CA MET A 309 -12.15 1.87 8.88
C MET A 309 -12.87 2.83 9.83
N ARG A 310 -12.23 3.19 10.94
CA ARG A 310 -12.79 4.12 11.93
C ARG A 310 -11.80 5.20 12.34
N TRP A 311 -12.29 6.44 12.35
CA TRP A 311 -11.61 7.61 12.88
C TRP A 311 -12.27 8.00 14.20
N ASP A 312 -11.66 7.62 15.32
CA ASP A 312 -12.23 7.73 16.65
C ASP A 312 -11.66 8.90 17.46
N ASN A 313 -12.46 9.40 18.40
CA ASN A 313 -12.11 10.45 19.37
C ASN A 313 -11.76 11.78 18.68
N PHE A 314 -12.71 12.37 17.94
CA PHE A 314 -12.52 13.68 17.30
C PHE A 314 -12.06 14.76 18.29
N ARG A 315 -11.23 15.69 17.81
CA ARG A 315 -10.63 16.80 18.56
C ARG A 315 -10.71 18.08 17.74
N ASP A 316 -11.24 19.13 18.36
CA ASP A 316 -11.34 20.45 17.72
C ASP A 316 -11.06 21.63 18.65
N ASN A 317 -10.46 21.36 19.83
CA ASN A 317 -10.16 22.33 20.90
C ASN A 317 -11.38 22.94 21.59
N ASP A 318 -12.60 22.63 21.14
CA ASP A 318 -13.85 23.18 21.67
C ASP A 318 -14.60 22.13 22.50
N ASN A 319 -15.41 21.30 21.85
CA ASN A 319 -16.28 20.33 22.51
C ASN A 319 -15.98 18.89 22.09
N ASN A 320 -15.05 18.67 21.14
CA ASN A 320 -14.72 17.36 20.60
C ASN A 320 -15.96 16.65 20.01
N ILE A 321 -16.87 17.43 19.46
CA ILE A 321 -18.09 17.00 18.77
C ILE A 321 -17.99 17.51 17.34
N ILE A 322 -18.30 16.66 16.38
CA ILE A 322 -18.50 17.03 14.98
C ILE A 322 -19.91 17.63 14.88
N ASP A 323 -20.01 18.94 15.07
CA ASP A 323 -21.28 19.66 15.09
C ASP A 323 -21.92 19.75 13.69
N PRO A 324 -23.26 19.84 13.60
CA PRO A 324 -23.94 20.07 12.33
C PRO A 324 -23.43 21.36 11.66
N GLY A 325 -22.96 21.23 10.43
CA GLY A 325 -22.34 22.27 9.61
C GLY A 325 -20.82 22.28 9.64
N GLN A 326 -20.18 21.59 10.59
CA GLN A 326 -18.72 21.47 10.69
C GLN A 326 -18.16 20.57 9.57
N THR A 327 -16.99 20.90 9.06
CA THR A 327 -16.26 20.07 8.09
C THR A 327 -15.14 19.34 8.80
N ILE A 328 -15.08 18.02 8.61
CA ILE A 328 -13.93 17.20 8.96
C ILE A 328 -13.18 16.81 7.70
N HIS A 329 -11.94 16.38 7.87
CA HIS A 329 -11.08 15.96 6.79
C HIS A 329 -10.47 14.61 7.16
N ILE A 330 -10.62 13.62 6.30
CA ILE A 330 -10.10 12.25 6.49
C ILE A 330 -9.59 11.70 5.17
N GLY A 331 -8.54 10.88 5.22
CA GLY A 331 -8.03 10.21 4.02
C GLY A 331 -7.52 8.82 4.29
N TRP A 332 -7.44 8.01 3.25
CA TRP A 332 -6.86 6.67 3.28
C TRP A 332 -6.24 6.29 1.95
N SER A 333 -5.37 5.29 1.98
CA SER A 333 -4.76 4.68 0.80
C SER A 333 -5.03 3.18 0.80
N THR A 334 -5.38 2.63 -0.36
CA THR A 334 -5.48 1.17 -0.60
C THR A 334 -4.40 0.71 -1.57
N ALA A 335 -4.06 -0.59 -1.50
CA ALA A 335 -3.07 -1.20 -2.39
C ALA A 335 -3.55 -1.29 -3.85
N ASP A 336 -4.86 -1.37 -4.07
CA ASP A 336 -5.49 -1.35 -5.37
C ASP A 336 -6.73 -0.43 -5.36
N HIS A 337 -7.44 -0.37 -6.49
CA HIS A 337 -8.65 0.44 -6.67
C HIS A 337 -9.91 -0.42 -6.82
N SER A 338 -9.87 -1.68 -6.36
CA SER A 338 -10.95 -2.66 -6.55
C SER A 338 -12.12 -2.46 -5.59
N SER A 339 -11.89 -1.81 -4.45
CA SER A 339 -12.92 -1.56 -3.45
C SER A 339 -13.73 -0.30 -3.66
N HIS A 340 -14.97 -0.35 -3.17
CA HIS A 340 -15.93 0.74 -3.22
C HIS A 340 -16.53 0.97 -1.84
N VAL A 341 -16.97 2.20 -1.57
CA VAL A 341 -17.68 2.52 -0.33
C VAL A 341 -19.04 1.80 -0.33
N LYS A 342 -19.23 0.89 0.64
CA LYS A 342 -20.47 0.13 0.84
C LYS A 342 -21.37 0.76 1.90
N ASP A 343 -20.79 1.33 2.95
CA ASP A 343 -21.51 2.09 3.98
C ASP A 343 -20.57 3.14 4.57
N MET A 344 -21.14 4.24 5.03
CA MET A 344 -20.40 5.30 5.71
C MET A 344 -21.36 6.02 6.65
N TYR A 345 -20.95 6.21 7.90
CA TYR A 345 -21.86 6.75 8.92
C TYR A 345 -21.12 7.38 10.10
N TRP A 346 -21.79 8.37 10.69
CA TRP A 346 -21.42 8.98 11.97
C TRP A 346 -21.69 8.07 13.16
N THR A 347 -20.82 8.12 14.17
CA THR A 347 -20.99 7.42 15.46
C THR A 347 -21.02 8.38 16.64
N ASP A 348 -21.61 7.91 17.74
CA ASP A 348 -21.51 8.55 19.06
C ASP A 348 -20.13 8.28 19.70
N ALA A 349 -19.82 8.95 20.82
CA ALA A 349 -18.53 8.82 21.52
C ALA A 349 -18.21 7.39 22.03
N THR A 350 -19.12 6.43 21.90
CA THR A 350 -18.88 5.02 22.22
C THR A 350 -18.47 4.20 20.99
N GLY A 351 -18.37 4.83 19.82
CA GLY A 351 -18.12 4.19 18.54
C GLY A 351 -19.35 3.49 17.94
N LYS A 352 -20.55 3.74 18.47
CA LYS A 352 -21.79 3.14 17.96
C LYS A 352 -22.43 4.04 16.91
N ARG A 353 -22.91 3.45 15.80
CA ARG A 353 -23.68 4.17 14.76
C ARG A 353 -24.81 4.97 15.38
N ILE A 354 -24.88 6.25 15.02
CA ILE A 354 -26.03 7.10 15.39
C ILE A 354 -27.24 6.62 14.56
N PRO A 355 -28.40 6.33 15.17
CA PRO A 355 -29.56 5.79 14.45
C PRO A 355 -29.96 6.64 13.25
N GLY A 356 -30.07 6.00 12.08
CA GLY A 356 -30.43 6.65 10.81
C GLY A 356 -29.33 7.49 10.16
N SER A 357 -28.11 7.49 10.71
CA SER A 357 -26.95 8.16 10.12
C SER A 357 -26.46 7.42 8.87
N VAL A 358 -26.45 8.08 7.72
CA VAL A 358 -25.96 7.55 6.43
C VAL A 358 -25.28 8.66 5.64
N VAL A 359 -23.97 8.58 5.49
CA VAL A 359 -23.20 9.48 4.62
C VAL A 359 -23.13 8.88 3.23
N TYR A 360 -23.99 9.34 2.31
CA TYR A 360 -23.93 8.88 0.92
C TYR A 360 -22.69 9.46 0.24
N ASN A 361 -21.69 8.60 -0.02
CA ASN A 361 -20.47 8.99 -0.69
C ASN A 361 -19.96 7.88 -1.62
N ILE A 362 -19.54 8.26 -2.83
CA ILE A 362 -19.01 7.36 -3.86
C ILE A 362 -17.59 7.77 -4.19
N THR A 363 -16.72 6.78 -4.33
CA THR A 363 -15.32 6.94 -4.72
C THR A 363 -15.12 6.49 -6.18
N THR A 364 -14.24 7.15 -6.93
CA THR A 364 -14.09 6.94 -8.38
C THR A 364 -13.13 5.80 -8.75
N GLY A 365 -13.63 4.67 -9.25
CA GLY A 365 -12.77 3.68 -9.89
C GLY A 365 -12.21 4.17 -11.24
N TRP A 366 -11.19 3.51 -11.77
CA TRP A 366 -10.68 3.78 -13.11
C TRP A 366 -10.30 2.49 -13.84
N ARG A 367 -10.29 2.53 -15.17
CA ARG A 367 -9.73 1.46 -16.02
C ARG A 367 -9.29 2.02 -17.37
N TYR A 368 -8.42 1.29 -18.07
CA TYR A 368 -8.06 1.64 -19.44
C TYR A 368 -9.21 1.37 -20.41
N GLU A 369 -9.44 2.27 -21.36
CA GLU A 369 -10.40 2.14 -22.46
C GLU A 369 -9.65 2.06 -23.80
N THR A 370 -9.35 0.84 -24.22
CA THR A 370 -8.57 0.53 -25.43
C THR A 370 -9.22 1.05 -26.70
N ALA A 371 -10.54 0.91 -26.85
CA ALA A 371 -11.26 1.34 -28.05
C ALA A 371 -11.21 2.85 -28.29
N ARG A 372 -10.86 3.65 -27.28
CA ARG A 372 -10.85 5.13 -27.35
C ARG A 372 -9.51 5.74 -26.98
N GLU A 373 -8.49 4.93 -26.70
CA GLU A 373 -7.18 5.39 -26.21
C GLU A 373 -7.36 6.41 -25.07
N ALA A 374 -8.15 6.02 -24.06
CA ALA A 374 -8.58 6.89 -22.98
C ALA A 374 -8.52 6.17 -21.63
N LEU A 375 -8.58 6.93 -20.56
CA LEU A 375 -8.87 6.40 -19.23
C LEU A 375 -10.37 6.56 -18.95
N ARG A 376 -11.03 5.47 -18.56
CA ARG A 376 -12.41 5.47 -18.11
C ARG A 376 -12.46 5.62 -16.60
N LEU A 377 -13.05 6.72 -16.14
CA LEU A 377 -13.32 7.02 -14.74
C LEU A 377 -14.76 6.63 -14.41
N SER A 378 -14.97 5.87 -13.35
CA SER A 378 -16.24 5.22 -13.05
C SER A 378 -16.73 5.60 -11.65
N TRP A 379 -17.93 6.16 -11.56
CA TRP A 379 -18.64 6.36 -10.29
C TRP A 379 -19.75 5.34 -10.18
N ARG A 380 -19.59 4.39 -9.25
CA ARG A 380 -20.54 3.28 -9.05
C ARG A 380 -21.24 3.44 -7.70
N ASN A 381 -22.57 3.41 -7.71
CA ASN A 381 -23.36 3.51 -6.48
C ASN A 381 -23.76 2.12 -5.98
N THR A 382 -22.85 1.47 -5.25
CA THR A 382 -23.13 0.19 -4.56
C THR A 382 -23.42 0.38 -3.07
N ILE A 383 -23.78 1.59 -2.65
CA ILE A 383 -23.98 1.90 -1.23
C ILE A 383 -25.20 1.13 -0.73
N ALA A 384 -24.95 0.20 0.18
CA ALA A 384 -25.94 -0.65 0.82
C ALA A 384 -25.87 -0.41 2.34
N PRO A 385 -26.47 0.69 2.83
CA PRO A 385 -26.25 1.12 4.19
C PRO A 385 -26.92 0.15 5.18
N GLY A 386 -26.24 -0.18 6.27
CA GLY A 386 -26.76 -1.08 7.31
C GLY A 386 -28.05 -0.57 7.97
N GLU A 387 -28.30 0.75 7.92
CA GLU A 387 -29.57 1.39 8.24
C GLU A 387 -29.93 2.39 7.14
N GLY A 388 -31.19 2.41 6.68
CA GLY A 388 -31.63 3.30 5.59
C GLY A 388 -32.00 2.52 4.33
N ARG A 389 -32.03 3.21 3.17
CA ARG A 389 -32.27 2.58 1.86
C ARG A 389 -31.23 3.13 0.89
N PRO A 390 -30.77 2.35 -0.11
CA PRO A 390 -29.95 2.89 -1.19
C PRO A 390 -30.63 4.12 -1.82
N ARG A 391 -29.86 5.17 -2.06
CA ARG A 391 -30.35 6.44 -2.65
C ARG A 391 -29.46 6.89 -3.81
N PRO A 392 -30.02 7.67 -4.76
CA PRO A 392 -29.21 8.26 -5.81
C PRO A 392 -28.21 9.26 -5.22
N VAL A 393 -27.01 9.29 -5.78
CA VAL A 393 -25.93 10.20 -5.38
C VAL A 393 -25.67 11.17 -6.51
N GLN A 394 -25.63 12.46 -6.20
CA GLN A 394 -25.25 13.51 -7.14
C GLN A 394 -23.74 13.75 -7.06
N ILE A 395 -23.08 13.71 -8.21
CA ILE A 395 -21.68 14.11 -8.39
C ILE A 395 -21.68 15.40 -9.20
N SER A 396 -20.87 16.38 -8.80
CA SER A 396 -20.75 17.64 -9.53
C SER A 396 -19.36 18.25 -9.43
N ASN A 397 -19.08 19.20 -10.33
CA ASN A 397 -17.79 19.89 -10.41
C ASN A 397 -16.59 18.92 -10.42
N VAL A 398 -16.64 17.90 -11.28
CA VAL A 398 -15.51 16.99 -11.49
C VAL A 398 -14.40 17.75 -12.21
N GLN A 399 -13.25 17.80 -11.56
CA GLN A 399 -12.03 18.39 -12.09
C GLN A 399 -10.91 17.37 -12.03
N VAL A 400 -9.95 17.48 -12.95
CA VAL A 400 -8.82 16.57 -13.08
C VAL A 400 -7.52 17.37 -13.21
N GLY A 401 -6.46 16.88 -12.58
CA GLY A 401 -5.08 17.33 -12.78
C GLY A 401 -4.19 16.13 -13.06
N ILE A 402 -3.19 16.33 -13.93
CA ILE A 402 -2.17 15.32 -14.25
C ILE A 402 -0.83 15.89 -13.80
N PHE A 403 -0.13 15.15 -12.95
CA PHE A 403 1.10 15.58 -12.30
C PHE A 403 2.23 14.58 -12.55
N PRO A 404 3.50 15.02 -12.54
CA PRO A 404 4.65 14.11 -12.74
C PRO A 404 4.80 13.03 -11.66
N GLY A 405 4.18 13.21 -10.49
CA GLY A 405 4.19 12.22 -9.41
C GLY A 405 3.07 12.48 -8.40
N PRO A 406 2.83 11.50 -7.50
CA PRO A 406 1.75 11.59 -6.52
C PRO A 406 2.00 12.71 -5.50
N TRP A 407 0.90 13.31 -5.05
CA TRP A 407 0.85 14.20 -3.90
C TRP A 407 0.76 13.39 -2.61
N PRO A 408 1.37 13.85 -1.51
CA PRO A 408 1.12 13.29 -0.19
C PRO A 408 -0.39 13.29 0.12
N LEU A 409 -0.88 12.26 0.82
CA LEU A 409 -2.30 12.09 1.13
C LEU A 409 -2.88 13.33 1.84
N GLU A 410 -2.11 13.91 2.76
CA GLU A 410 -2.43 15.12 3.50
C GLU A 410 -2.53 16.38 2.64
N GLU A 411 -1.91 16.41 1.45
CA GLU A 411 -1.96 17.54 0.53
C GLU A 411 -3.15 17.49 -0.44
N LEU A 412 -3.88 16.37 -0.48
CA LEU A 412 -5.08 16.16 -1.31
C LEU A 412 -6.33 16.78 -0.67
N ASN A 413 -6.36 18.12 -0.58
CA ASN A 413 -7.44 18.81 0.13
C ASN A 413 -7.73 20.22 -0.40
N ARG A 414 -8.89 20.78 -0.01
CA ARG A 414 -9.34 22.11 -0.48
C ARG A 414 -8.51 23.29 0.01
N GLU A 415 -7.75 23.13 1.08
CA GLU A 415 -6.85 24.16 1.61
C GLU A 415 -5.56 24.26 0.80
N ASN A 416 -5.20 23.21 0.05
CA ASN A 416 -4.11 23.23 -0.91
C ASN A 416 -4.47 24.09 -2.12
N ARG A 417 -4.35 25.41 -1.94
CA ARG A 417 -4.58 26.42 -2.98
C ARG A 417 -3.66 26.26 -4.19
N TRP A 418 -2.55 25.55 -4.04
CA TRP A 418 -1.64 25.27 -5.13
C TRP A 418 -2.20 24.16 -6.02
N LEU A 419 -2.58 23.01 -5.44
CA LEU A 419 -3.27 21.92 -6.15
C LEU A 419 -4.49 22.43 -6.94
N GLU A 420 -5.35 23.21 -6.29
CA GLU A 420 -6.57 23.76 -6.89
C GLU A 420 -6.33 24.60 -8.16
N GLN A 421 -5.13 25.19 -8.34
CA GLN A 421 -4.81 25.97 -9.55
C GLN A 421 -4.55 25.10 -10.78
N PHE A 422 -4.18 23.84 -10.59
CA PHE A 422 -3.83 22.92 -11.67
C PHE A 422 -5.00 22.03 -12.10
N LEU A 423 -6.07 21.97 -11.30
CA LEU A 423 -7.27 21.19 -11.62
C LEU A 423 -8.10 21.86 -12.71
N GLN A 424 -8.44 21.10 -13.75
CA GLN A 424 -9.26 21.55 -14.88
C GLN A 424 -10.59 20.80 -14.92
N PRO A 425 -11.72 21.45 -15.30
CA PRO A 425 -13.00 20.76 -15.45
C PRO A 425 -12.92 19.58 -16.42
N LEU A 426 -13.46 18.43 -16.02
CA LEU A 426 -13.57 17.27 -16.88
C LEU A 426 -14.89 17.33 -17.68
N PRO A 427 -14.88 17.18 -19.03
CA PRO A 427 -16.11 17.20 -19.83
C PRO A 427 -17.13 16.13 -19.38
N GLY A 428 -18.39 16.54 -19.20
CA GLY A 428 -19.45 15.68 -18.65
C GLY A 428 -19.46 15.59 -17.12
N GLY A 429 -18.50 16.23 -16.47
CA GLY A 429 -18.32 16.30 -15.03
C GLY A 429 -19.01 17.47 -14.34
N GLU A 430 -19.79 18.28 -15.07
CA GLU A 430 -20.46 19.45 -14.50
C GLU A 430 -21.45 19.03 -13.40
N MET A 431 -22.33 18.07 -13.71
CA MET A 431 -23.21 17.41 -12.75
C MET A 431 -23.84 16.15 -13.38
N PHE A 432 -23.88 15.05 -12.62
CA PHE A 432 -24.64 13.85 -12.95
C PHE A 432 -25.13 13.13 -11.69
N VAL A 433 -26.15 12.28 -11.85
CA VAL A 433 -26.70 11.46 -10.76
C VAL A 433 -26.41 9.99 -11.03
N VAL A 434 -25.91 9.30 -10.01
CA VAL A 434 -25.66 7.85 -10.01
C VAL A 434 -26.75 7.18 -9.18
N GLU A 435 -27.71 6.55 -9.86
CA GLU A 435 -28.79 5.78 -9.24
C GLU A 435 -28.24 4.54 -8.50
N PRO A 436 -28.94 4.00 -7.49
CA PRO A 436 -28.52 2.77 -6.82
C PRO A 436 -28.28 1.62 -7.80
N GLU A 437 -27.18 0.88 -7.58
CA GLU A 437 -26.71 -0.22 -8.44
C GLU A 437 -26.46 0.20 -9.90
N GLN A 438 -26.26 1.49 -10.16
CA GLN A 438 -25.84 2.02 -11.46
C GLN A 438 -24.42 2.56 -11.40
N GLN A 439 -23.87 2.78 -12.59
CA GLN A 439 -22.55 3.37 -12.80
C GLN A 439 -22.65 4.48 -13.86
N VAL A 440 -21.91 5.56 -13.65
CA VAL A 440 -21.70 6.61 -14.65
C VAL A 440 -20.21 6.70 -14.95
N ASP A 441 -19.88 6.77 -16.23
CA ASP A 441 -18.51 6.81 -16.73
C ASP A 441 -18.20 8.13 -17.42
N LEU A 442 -17.04 8.69 -17.11
CA LEU A 442 -16.43 9.77 -17.88
C LEU A 442 -15.11 9.29 -18.48
N LEU A 443 -14.72 9.90 -19.60
CA LEU A 443 -13.46 9.61 -20.24
C LEU A 443 -12.52 10.79 -20.11
N MET A 444 -11.25 10.51 -19.84
CA MET A 444 -10.18 11.48 -19.94
C MET A 444 -9.09 11.01 -20.90
N PRO A 445 -8.34 11.93 -21.52
CA PRO A 445 -7.14 11.58 -22.27
C PRO A 445 -6.15 10.82 -21.40
N LEU A 446 -5.32 10.01 -22.04
CA LEU A 446 -4.37 9.20 -21.31
C LEU A 446 -3.29 10.03 -20.65
N PRO A 447 -3.10 9.86 -19.34
CA PRO A 447 -1.92 10.40 -18.68
C PRO A 447 -0.67 9.64 -19.18
N PRO A 448 0.50 10.29 -19.20
CA PRO A 448 1.77 9.58 -19.36
C PRO A 448 1.90 8.47 -18.29
N PRO A 449 2.52 7.33 -18.61
CA PRO A 449 2.83 6.31 -17.60
C PRO A 449 3.53 6.93 -16.39
N GLY A 450 3.12 6.51 -15.21
CA GLY A 450 3.56 6.96 -13.90
C GLY A 450 3.16 8.39 -13.49
N ALA A 451 2.43 9.13 -14.33
CA ALA A 451 1.85 10.40 -13.91
C ALA A 451 0.74 10.17 -12.88
N ALA A 452 0.68 11.02 -11.85
CA ALA A 452 -0.43 11.01 -10.91
C ALA A 452 -1.63 11.75 -11.50
N VAL A 453 -2.77 11.09 -11.48
CA VAL A 453 -4.06 11.68 -11.80
C VAL A 453 -4.72 12.04 -10.48
N VAL A 454 -5.04 13.32 -10.30
CA VAL A 454 -5.84 13.79 -9.15
C VAL A 454 -7.20 14.22 -9.67
N LEU A 455 -8.24 13.58 -9.16
CA LEU A 455 -9.64 13.94 -9.36
C LEU A 455 -10.14 14.70 -8.14
N ARG A 456 -10.93 15.73 -8.40
CA ARG A 456 -11.63 16.50 -7.38
C ARG A 456 -13.09 16.62 -7.77
N TYR A 457 -14.01 16.23 -6.91
CA TYR A 457 -15.44 16.33 -7.20
C TYR A 457 -16.25 16.52 -5.92
N VAL A 458 -17.47 17.06 -6.08
CA VAL A 458 -18.42 17.25 -4.98
C VAL A 458 -19.40 16.09 -4.99
N VAL A 459 -19.66 15.52 -3.81
CA VAL A 459 -20.61 14.43 -3.59
C VAL A 459 -21.73 14.91 -2.68
N GLU A 460 -22.96 14.78 -3.16
CA GLU A 460 -24.17 15.15 -2.44
C GLU A 460 -25.21 14.04 -2.56
N GLU A 461 -26.06 13.91 -1.56
CA GLU A 461 -27.28 13.12 -1.71
C GLU A 461 -28.18 13.80 -2.74
N ALA A 462 -28.63 13.07 -3.78
CA ALA A 462 -29.48 13.65 -4.80
C ALA A 462 -30.84 14.08 -4.19
N PRO A 463 -31.43 15.21 -4.63
CA PRO A 463 -32.72 15.66 -4.12
C PRO A 463 -33.82 14.63 -4.38
N SER A 464 -34.15 13.83 -3.36
CA SER A 464 -35.34 12.97 -3.42
C SER A 464 -36.56 13.84 -3.12
N GLY A 465 -37.60 13.80 -3.96
CA GLY A 465 -38.88 14.50 -3.71
C GLY A 465 -39.66 14.04 -2.46
N LEU A 466 -38.98 13.34 -1.55
CA LEU A 466 -39.43 12.91 -0.24
C LEU A 466 -38.97 13.93 0.80
N ALA A 467 -39.69 14.04 1.93
CA ALA A 467 -39.31 14.96 3.00
C ALA A 467 -37.82 14.78 3.36
N PRO A 468 -37.06 15.87 3.56
CA PRO A 468 -35.64 15.76 3.86
C PRO A 468 -35.46 14.96 5.13
N GLN A 469 -34.89 13.76 5.02
CA GLN A 469 -33.84 13.45 5.98
C GLN A 469 -32.79 14.51 5.69
N GLN A 470 -32.40 15.28 6.70
CA GLN A 470 -31.25 16.18 6.58
C GLN A 470 -30.16 15.39 5.86
N GLY A 471 -29.78 15.77 4.64
CA GLY A 471 -28.73 15.04 3.93
C GLY A 471 -27.57 14.89 4.90
N SER A 472 -27.04 13.69 5.10
CA SER A 472 -26.20 13.46 6.29
C SER A 472 -24.83 14.14 6.19
N ALA A 473 -24.40 14.44 4.95
CA ALA A 473 -23.21 15.21 4.67
C ALA A 473 -23.20 15.77 3.24
N VAL A 474 -22.31 16.73 3.00
CA VAL A 474 -21.77 17.06 1.67
C VAL A 474 -20.28 16.80 1.71
N SER A 475 -19.73 16.16 0.69
CA SER A 475 -18.30 15.87 0.62
C SER A 475 -17.64 16.54 -0.57
N VAL A 476 -16.42 17.01 -0.39
CA VAL A 476 -15.49 17.28 -1.51
C VAL A 476 -14.44 16.20 -1.47
N ASP A 477 -14.40 15.38 -2.51
CA ASP A 477 -13.53 14.23 -2.61
C ASP A 477 -12.34 14.58 -3.49
N TYR A 478 -11.16 14.20 -3.02
CA TYR A 478 -9.93 14.13 -3.77
C TYR A 478 -9.56 12.66 -3.92
N VAL A 479 -9.45 12.19 -5.15
CA VAL A 479 -9.01 10.83 -5.46
C VAL A 479 -7.74 10.95 -6.27
N GLN A 480 -6.69 10.25 -5.85
CA GLN A 480 -5.46 10.17 -6.60
C GLN A 480 -5.12 8.72 -6.90
N PHE A 481 -4.64 8.49 -8.12
CA PHE A 481 -3.99 7.26 -8.48
C PHE A 481 -2.85 7.59 -9.44
N VAL A 482 -1.92 6.67 -9.55
CA VAL A 482 -0.83 6.79 -10.50
C VAL A 482 -1.18 5.97 -11.74
N ALA A 483 -1.11 6.59 -12.90
CA ALA A 483 -1.18 5.89 -14.17
C ALA A 483 -0.08 4.83 -14.18
N ARG A 484 -0.42 3.56 -14.33
CA ARG A 484 0.57 2.50 -14.22
C ARG A 484 1.34 2.33 -15.53
N PRO A 485 2.56 1.73 -15.49
CA PRO A 485 3.19 1.19 -16.69
C PRO A 485 2.25 0.20 -17.41
N PRO A 486 2.58 -0.23 -18.64
CA PRO A 486 1.72 -1.10 -19.45
C PRO A 486 1.21 -2.31 -18.67
N SER A 487 -0.11 -2.51 -18.71
CA SER A 487 -0.79 -3.66 -18.11
C SER A 487 -1.19 -4.66 -19.18
N ILE A 488 -1.58 -5.87 -18.76
CA ILE A 488 -2.45 -6.72 -19.58
C ILE A 488 -3.86 -6.54 -19.03
N ILE A 489 -4.81 -6.17 -19.90
CA ILE A 489 -6.22 -6.04 -19.53
C ILE A 489 -7.07 -6.91 -20.42
N GLY A 490 -8.28 -7.25 -19.99
CA GLY A 490 -9.24 -7.89 -20.88
C GLY A 490 -10.46 -8.40 -20.14
N VAL A 491 -11.22 -9.24 -20.83
CA VAL A 491 -12.38 -9.92 -20.28
C VAL A 491 -12.16 -11.43 -20.31
N ILE A 492 -12.36 -12.07 -19.17
CA ILE A 492 -12.46 -13.52 -19.03
C ILE A 492 -13.94 -13.90 -19.17
N SER A 493 -14.25 -14.63 -20.23
CA SER A 493 -15.56 -15.24 -20.43
C SER A 493 -15.54 -16.68 -19.95
N LEU A 494 -16.15 -16.94 -18.79
CA LEU A 494 -16.37 -18.27 -18.24
C LEU A 494 -17.56 -18.90 -18.97
N LEU A 495 -17.30 -19.75 -19.97
CA LEU A 495 -18.37 -20.32 -20.78
C LEU A 495 -19.27 -21.22 -19.93
N ASP A 496 -20.57 -21.19 -20.23
CA ASP A 496 -21.62 -21.98 -19.58
C ASP A 496 -21.83 -21.71 -18.09
N PHE A 497 -21.27 -20.62 -17.57
CA PHE A 497 -21.41 -20.20 -16.17
C PHE A 497 -22.36 -19.01 -16.07
N VAL A 498 -23.38 -19.12 -15.22
CA VAL A 498 -24.37 -18.07 -14.91
C VAL A 498 -24.16 -17.45 -13.53
N GLY A 499 -23.30 -18.04 -12.70
CA GLY A 499 -22.84 -17.47 -11.44
C GLY A 499 -22.05 -16.16 -11.60
N ASN A 500 -21.66 -15.56 -10.48
CA ASN A 500 -20.91 -14.30 -10.49
C ASN A 500 -19.41 -14.53 -10.79
N PRO A 501 -18.85 -14.03 -11.91
CA PRO A 501 -17.44 -14.20 -12.24
C PRO A 501 -16.48 -13.66 -11.17
N ALA A 502 -16.90 -12.65 -10.40
CA ALA A 502 -16.10 -12.07 -9.33
C ALA A 502 -15.81 -13.02 -8.16
N GLN A 503 -16.48 -14.18 -8.12
CA GLN A 503 -16.26 -15.21 -7.12
C GLN A 503 -15.32 -16.32 -7.60
N VAL A 504 -14.86 -16.27 -8.85
CA VAL A 504 -14.02 -17.31 -9.47
C VAL A 504 -12.57 -16.83 -9.53
N PRO A 505 -11.67 -17.33 -8.66
CA PRO A 505 -10.25 -17.04 -8.77
C PRO A 505 -9.67 -17.70 -10.02
N VAL A 506 -8.91 -16.94 -10.81
CA VAL A 506 -8.30 -17.40 -12.06
C VAL A 506 -6.79 -17.36 -11.96
N PRO A 507 -6.13 -18.50 -11.68
CA PRO A 507 -4.69 -18.64 -11.84
C PRO A 507 -4.25 -18.34 -13.29
N VAL A 508 -3.28 -17.45 -13.42
CA VAL A 508 -2.67 -17.03 -14.68
C VAL A 508 -1.15 -17.18 -14.60
N GLN A 509 -0.56 -17.73 -15.66
CA GLN A 509 0.89 -17.79 -15.84
C GLN A 509 1.30 -16.90 -17.02
N LEU A 510 2.25 -16.01 -16.78
CA LEU A 510 2.92 -15.19 -17.80
C LEU A 510 4.30 -15.79 -18.05
N ARG A 511 4.50 -16.37 -19.23
CA ARG A 511 5.79 -16.96 -19.64
C ARG A 511 6.47 -16.06 -20.66
N SER A 512 7.71 -15.66 -20.37
CA SER A 512 8.57 -14.89 -21.27
C SER A 512 9.99 -15.47 -21.29
N GLU A 513 10.89 -14.91 -22.10
CA GLU A 513 12.32 -15.27 -22.06
C GLU A 513 12.97 -14.99 -20.70
N ALA A 514 12.43 -14.03 -19.93
CA ALA A 514 12.94 -13.67 -18.61
C ALA A 514 12.52 -14.64 -17.50
N GLY A 515 11.54 -15.53 -17.75
CA GLY A 515 11.03 -16.48 -16.78
C GLY A 515 9.50 -16.59 -16.77
N VAL A 516 8.98 -17.20 -15.71
CA VAL A 516 7.54 -17.39 -15.47
C VAL A 516 7.11 -16.58 -14.25
N THR A 517 6.04 -15.80 -14.41
CA THR A 517 5.34 -15.11 -13.32
C THR A 517 3.96 -15.74 -13.15
N GLU A 518 3.55 -15.99 -11.91
CA GLU A 518 2.22 -16.49 -11.59
C GLU A 518 1.41 -15.42 -10.85
N VAL A 519 0.15 -15.25 -11.25
CA VAL A 519 -0.79 -14.30 -10.66
C VAL A 519 -2.13 -15.01 -10.49
N ILE A 520 -2.86 -14.70 -9.42
CA ILE A 520 -4.26 -15.13 -9.28
C ILE A 520 -5.13 -13.89 -9.49
N LEU A 521 -5.97 -13.93 -10.51
CA LEU A 521 -6.90 -12.85 -10.83
C LEU A 521 -8.24 -13.10 -10.16
N SER A 522 -8.87 -12.02 -9.72
CA SER A 522 -10.28 -11.97 -9.35
C SER A 522 -10.95 -11.00 -10.31
N PRO A 523 -11.53 -11.47 -11.43
CA PRO A 523 -12.19 -10.57 -12.36
C PRO A 523 -13.37 -9.85 -11.68
N ASP A 524 -13.87 -8.77 -12.27
CA ASP A 524 -15.10 -8.14 -11.78
C ASP A 524 -16.37 -8.92 -12.21
N GLU A 525 -17.55 -8.44 -11.83
CA GLU A 525 -18.84 -9.07 -12.18
C GLU A 525 -19.09 -9.15 -13.71
N THR A 526 -18.34 -8.38 -14.50
CA THR A 526 -18.40 -8.39 -15.97
C THR A 526 -17.33 -9.28 -16.61
N GLY A 527 -16.48 -9.91 -15.79
CA GLY A 527 -15.33 -10.69 -16.25
C GLY A 527 -14.09 -9.85 -16.55
N TYR A 528 -14.12 -8.53 -16.35
CA TYR A 528 -12.97 -7.66 -16.60
C TYR A 528 -11.84 -7.98 -15.62
N TYR A 529 -10.61 -8.03 -16.11
CA TYR A 529 -9.42 -8.21 -15.29
C TYR A 529 -8.31 -7.28 -15.75
N GLU A 530 -7.38 -7.04 -14.83
CA GLU A 530 -6.14 -6.34 -15.09
C GLU A 530 -4.97 -7.07 -14.41
N ILE A 531 -3.88 -7.24 -15.16
CA ILE A 531 -2.57 -7.59 -14.64
C ILE A 531 -1.72 -6.34 -14.74
N GLU A 532 -1.50 -5.73 -13.59
CA GLU A 532 -0.78 -4.47 -13.47
C GLU A 532 0.74 -4.70 -13.60
N ASP A 533 1.46 -3.64 -13.99
CA ASP A 533 2.92 -3.58 -13.95
C ASP A 533 3.64 -4.67 -14.79
N VAL A 534 3.07 -5.03 -15.95
CA VAL A 534 3.66 -6.03 -16.85
C VAL A 534 4.74 -5.37 -17.72
N PRO A 535 6.01 -5.79 -17.61
CA PRO A 535 7.06 -5.19 -18.43
C PRO A 535 6.78 -5.33 -19.93
N PRO A 536 7.24 -4.36 -20.75
CA PRO A 536 7.11 -4.46 -22.19
C PRO A 536 7.83 -5.72 -22.69
N GLY A 537 7.18 -6.50 -23.55
CA GLY A 537 7.72 -7.79 -23.96
C GLY A 537 6.71 -8.68 -24.68
N THR A 538 7.14 -9.91 -24.95
CA THR A 538 6.31 -10.96 -25.54
C THR A 538 6.05 -12.05 -24.51
N TYR A 539 4.79 -12.42 -24.34
CA TYR A 539 4.35 -13.39 -23.35
C TYR A 539 3.48 -14.48 -23.96
N ASP A 540 3.67 -15.72 -23.51
CA ASP A 540 2.61 -16.74 -23.57
C ASP A 540 1.82 -16.65 -22.27
N ILE A 541 0.52 -16.45 -22.37
CA ILE A 541 -0.38 -16.22 -21.22
C ILE A 541 -1.32 -17.42 -21.07
N SER A 542 -1.21 -18.15 -19.97
CA SER A 542 -2.04 -19.32 -19.68
C SER A 542 -3.02 -19.04 -18.55
N PHE A 543 -4.31 -19.24 -18.78
CA PHE A 543 -5.38 -19.14 -17.79
C PHE A 543 -5.87 -20.55 -17.42
N LYS A 544 -5.95 -20.85 -16.12
CA LYS A 544 -6.46 -22.15 -15.63
C LYS A 544 -7.21 -21.99 -14.29
N PRO A 545 -8.50 -21.55 -14.32
CA PRO A 545 -9.39 -21.62 -13.17
C PRO A 545 -9.70 -23.07 -12.76
N SER A 546 -10.58 -23.29 -11.76
CA SER A 546 -10.79 -24.61 -11.16
C SER A 546 -11.27 -25.66 -12.18
N HIS A 547 -12.52 -25.59 -12.61
CA HIS A 547 -13.17 -26.62 -13.44
C HIS A 547 -13.26 -26.27 -14.94
N TRP A 548 -12.51 -25.25 -15.36
CA TRP A 548 -12.37 -24.87 -16.76
C TRP A 548 -11.05 -25.38 -17.33
N LEU A 549 -11.06 -25.80 -18.58
CA LEU A 549 -9.87 -26.18 -19.34
C LEU A 549 -8.89 -25.02 -19.46
N ARG A 550 -7.59 -25.33 -19.45
CA ARG A 550 -6.51 -24.35 -19.65
C ARG A 550 -6.65 -23.73 -21.03
N ARG A 551 -6.45 -22.40 -21.08
CA ARG A 551 -6.30 -21.66 -22.33
C ARG A 551 -4.98 -20.90 -22.35
N THR A 552 -4.16 -21.14 -23.36
CA THR A 552 -2.87 -20.46 -23.56
C THR A 552 -2.94 -19.57 -24.80
N LEU A 553 -2.74 -18.26 -24.61
CA LEU A 553 -2.65 -17.27 -25.68
C LEU A 553 -1.17 -17.00 -25.97
N PRO A 554 -0.63 -17.46 -27.11
CA PRO A 554 0.79 -17.35 -27.39
C PRO A 554 1.17 -15.98 -27.94
N ALA A 555 2.43 -15.58 -27.71
CA ALA A 555 3.08 -14.42 -28.32
C ALA A 555 2.34 -13.08 -28.17
N VAL A 556 1.63 -12.87 -27.05
CA VAL A 556 0.98 -11.60 -26.70
C VAL A 556 2.03 -10.50 -26.54
N GLN A 557 1.84 -9.40 -27.26
CA GLN A 557 2.75 -8.25 -27.22
C GLN A 557 2.26 -7.24 -26.18
N VAL A 558 3.14 -6.87 -25.25
CA VAL A 558 2.96 -5.76 -24.31
C VAL A 558 3.80 -4.58 -24.84
N PRO A 559 3.18 -3.57 -25.47
CA PRO A 559 3.86 -2.64 -26.37
C PRO A 559 4.70 -1.55 -25.70
N GLY A 560 4.57 -1.33 -24.39
CA GLY A 560 5.45 -0.41 -23.65
C GLY A 560 4.86 0.97 -23.36
N ASP A 561 3.88 1.38 -24.16
CA ASP A 561 3.22 2.68 -24.15
C ASP A 561 1.70 2.58 -23.94
N TRP A 562 1.15 1.37 -24.05
CA TRP A 562 -0.28 1.08 -23.94
C TRP A 562 -0.52 -0.31 -23.34
N PRO A 563 -1.64 -0.56 -22.61
CA PRO A 563 -1.99 -1.90 -22.18
C PRO A 563 -2.24 -2.85 -23.35
N ALA A 564 -1.89 -4.12 -23.16
CA ALA A 564 -2.27 -5.19 -24.08
C ALA A 564 -3.69 -5.66 -23.76
N GLU A 565 -4.60 -5.60 -24.74
CA GLU A 565 -5.95 -6.16 -24.61
C GLU A 565 -5.95 -7.65 -24.94
N VAL A 566 -6.37 -8.47 -23.97
CA VAL A 566 -6.31 -9.94 -24.00
C VAL A 566 -7.63 -10.50 -23.52
N ASN A 567 -8.58 -10.65 -24.43
CA ASN A 567 -9.86 -11.31 -24.14
C ASN A 567 -9.70 -12.83 -24.28
N VAL A 568 -10.30 -13.59 -23.35
CA VAL A 568 -10.17 -15.05 -23.31
C VAL A 568 -11.52 -15.70 -22.99
N GLU A 569 -11.83 -16.77 -23.71
CA GLU A 569 -12.96 -17.66 -23.42
C GLU A 569 -12.41 -18.96 -22.82
N LEU A 570 -12.97 -19.37 -21.68
CA LEU A 570 -12.55 -20.57 -20.95
C LEU A 570 -13.65 -21.62 -21.05
N GLN A 571 -13.29 -22.79 -21.56
CA GLN A 571 -14.23 -23.89 -21.77
C GLN A 571 -14.39 -24.71 -20.49
N ASN A 572 -15.63 -25.01 -20.15
CA ASN A 572 -16.03 -25.60 -18.88
C ASN A 572 -16.11 -27.15 -18.96
N GLY A 573 -15.98 -27.86 -17.84
CA GLY A 573 -16.34 -29.28 -17.71
C GLY A 573 -15.25 -30.21 -17.15
N ASP A 574 -14.10 -29.66 -16.78
CA ASP A 574 -12.95 -30.38 -16.21
C ASP A 574 -13.05 -30.38 -14.67
N ILE A 575 -14.00 -31.14 -14.14
CA ILE A 575 -14.35 -31.18 -12.71
C ILE A 575 -13.19 -31.68 -11.86
N ASP A 576 -12.40 -32.64 -12.35
CA ASP A 576 -11.29 -33.21 -11.58
C ASP A 576 -9.96 -32.47 -11.76
N GLY A 577 -9.92 -31.51 -12.70
CA GLY A 577 -8.84 -30.56 -12.88
C GLY A 577 -7.63 -31.12 -13.63
N ASP A 578 -7.78 -32.25 -14.33
CA ASP A 578 -6.71 -32.91 -15.09
C ASP A 578 -6.46 -32.29 -16.48
N ASN A 579 -7.23 -31.26 -16.84
CA ASN A 579 -7.19 -30.52 -18.10
C ASN A 579 -7.82 -31.27 -19.30
N GLU A 580 -8.66 -32.28 -19.03
CA GLU A 580 -9.47 -32.98 -20.03
C GLU A 580 -10.91 -33.15 -19.53
N VAL A 581 -11.90 -33.16 -20.44
CA VAL A 581 -13.30 -33.46 -20.08
C VAL A 581 -13.58 -34.92 -20.41
N THR A 582 -13.64 -35.78 -19.40
CA THR A 582 -13.68 -37.23 -19.56
C THR A 582 -14.82 -37.89 -18.77
N LEU A 583 -14.79 -39.23 -18.70
CA LEU A 583 -15.70 -40.00 -17.85
C LEU A 583 -15.42 -39.82 -16.35
N PHE A 584 -14.23 -39.36 -15.97
CA PHE A 584 -13.91 -39.11 -14.57
C PHE A 584 -14.65 -37.88 -14.04
N ASP A 585 -14.74 -36.81 -14.85
CA ASP A 585 -15.57 -35.63 -14.57
C ASP A 585 -17.04 -36.00 -14.46
N PHE A 586 -17.53 -36.83 -15.40
CA PHE A 586 -18.90 -37.33 -15.32
C PHE A 586 -19.14 -38.11 -14.02
N GLY A 587 -18.17 -38.92 -13.59
CA GLY A 587 -18.22 -39.63 -12.32
C GLY A 587 -18.30 -38.69 -11.11
N ALA A 588 -17.53 -37.61 -11.12
CA ALA A 588 -17.55 -36.58 -10.09
C ALA A 588 -18.90 -35.83 -10.06
N LEU A 589 -19.46 -35.48 -11.22
CA LEU A 589 -20.79 -34.87 -11.33
C LEU A 589 -21.87 -35.78 -10.77
N VAL A 590 -21.88 -37.06 -11.16
CA VAL A 590 -22.89 -38.03 -10.68
C VAL A 590 -22.80 -38.24 -9.17
N ALA A 591 -21.59 -38.20 -8.59
CA ALA A 591 -21.42 -38.32 -7.14
C ALA A 591 -22.03 -37.12 -6.37
N ALA A 592 -22.03 -35.93 -6.99
CA ALA A 592 -22.59 -34.71 -6.43
C ALA A 592 -24.04 -34.42 -6.87
N PHE A 593 -24.62 -35.23 -7.75
CA PHE A 593 -25.93 -34.94 -8.36
C PHE A 593 -27.05 -34.74 -7.33
N GLY A 594 -27.80 -33.65 -7.49
CA GLY A 594 -28.90 -33.21 -6.64
C GLY A 594 -28.48 -32.63 -5.29
N SER A 595 -27.21 -32.26 -5.13
CA SER A 595 -26.71 -31.62 -3.91
C SER A 595 -26.66 -30.11 -4.03
N ILE A 596 -26.76 -29.44 -2.87
CA ILE A 596 -26.60 -27.98 -2.70
C ILE A 596 -25.51 -27.68 -1.65
N PRO A 597 -25.02 -26.43 -1.53
CA PRO A 597 -24.08 -26.05 -0.49
C PRO A 597 -24.51 -26.48 0.92
N GLY A 598 -23.67 -27.29 1.56
CA GLY A 598 -23.90 -27.83 2.90
C GLY A 598 -24.28 -29.30 2.94
N ASP A 599 -24.67 -29.89 1.80
CA ASP A 599 -24.91 -31.32 1.72
C ASP A 599 -23.60 -32.12 1.81
N PRO A 600 -23.62 -33.36 2.38
CA PRO A 600 -22.41 -34.16 2.53
C PRO A 600 -21.70 -34.56 1.22
N ASN A 601 -22.44 -34.57 0.11
CA ASN A 601 -21.94 -34.89 -1.23
C ASN A 601 -21.78 -33.66 -2.14
N TRP A 602 -21.91 -32.44 -1.60
CA TRP A 602 -21.66 -31.21 -2.34
C TRP A 602 -20.22 -31.18 -2.87
N ASN A 603 -20.09 -30.97 -4.17
CA ASN A 603 -18.83 -30.67 -4.83
C ASN A 603 -19.00 -29.34 -5.59
N PRO A 604 -18.37 -28.24 -5.15
CA PRO A 604 -18.50 -26.95 -5.82
C PRO A 604 -17.96 -26.95 -7.25
N ASP A 605 -17.05 -27.87 -7.59
CA ASP A 605 -16.53 -27.98 -8.95
C ASP A 605 -17.44 -28.80 -9.88
N ALA A 606 -18.48 -29.46 -9.35
CA ALA A 606 -19.49 -30.16 -10.14
C ALA A 606 -20.73 -29.32 -10.48
N ASP A 607 -20.87 -28.17 -9.82
CA ASP A 607 -21.80 -27.09 -10.17
C ASP A 607 -21.14 -26.23 -11.26
N LEU A 608 -21.30 -26.70 -12.50
CA LEU A 608 -20.61 -26.16 -13.67
C LEU A 608 -21.28 -24.87 -14.15
N ASP A 609 -22.60 -24.73 -13.98
CA ASP A 609 -23.28 -23.49 -14.34
C ASP A 609 -23.29 -22.45 -13.21
N GLY A 610 -22.98 -22.84 -11.98
CA GLY A 610 -22.78 -21.94 -10.85
C GLY A 610 -24.09 -21.42 -10.25
N ASP A 611 -25.18 -22.18 -10.39
CA ASP A 611 -26.49 -21.83 -9.83
C ASP A 611 -26.70 -22.31 -8.38
N GLU A 612 -25.65 -22.86 -7.77
CA GLU A 612 -25.61 -23.45 -6.43
C GLU A 612 -26.39 -24.77 -6.28
N GLU A 613 -26.66 -25.50 -7.37
CA GLU A 613 -27.26 -26.84 -7.34
C GLU A 613 -26.71 -27.75 -8.46
N VAL A 614 -26.21 -28.95 -8.13
CA VAL A 614 -25.74 -29.88 -9.17
C VAL A 614 -26.92 -30.61 -9.82
N THR A 615 -27.26 -30.30 -11.07
CA THR A 615 -28.45 -30.80 -11.77
C THR A 615 -28.16 -31.38 -13.17
N LEU A 616 -29.23 -31.57 -13.96
CA LEU A 616 -29.12 -31.94 -15.37
C LEU A 616 -28.58 -30.80 -16.25
N PHE A 617 -28.60 -29.55 -15.76
CA PHE A 617 -28.05 -28.42 -16.50
C PHE A 617 -26.51 -28.50 -16.55
N ASP A 618 -25.86 -28.82 -15.43
CA ASP A 618 -24.42 -29.11 -15.36
C ASP A 618 -24.04 -30.31 -16.23
N PHE A 619 -24.83 -31.38 -16.15
CA PHE A 619 -24.62 -32.53 -17.03
C PHE A 619 -24.70 -32.13 -18.51
N GLY A 620 -25.59 -31.19 -18.85
CA GLY A 620 -25.69 -30.59 -20.17
C GLY A 620 -24.43 -29.81 -20.58
N VAL A 621 -23.77 -29.10 -19.66
CA VAL A 621 -22.46 -28.45 -19.90
C VAL A 621 -21.39 -29.51 -20.19
N LEU A 622 -21.23 -30.49 -19.31
CA LEU A 622 -20.23 -31.54 -19.43
C LEU A 622 -20.35 -32.32 -20.74
N VAL A 623 -21.57 -32.74 -21.11
CA VAL A 623 -21.79 -33.51 -22.35
C VAL A 623 -21.45 -32.71 -23.60
N ARG A 624 -21.71 -31.39 -23.60
CA ARG A 624 -21.37 -30.52 -24.74
C ARG A 624 -19.87 -30.40 -24.95
N ASN A 625 -19.10 -30.46 -23.87
CA ASN A 625 -17.65 -30.32 -23.88
C ASN A 625 -16.90 -31.66 -23.78
N PHE A 626 -17.61 -32.79 -23.79
CA PHE A 626 -17.02 -34.12 -23.59
C PHE A 626 -15.92 -34.45 -24.62
N GLY A 627 -14.76 -34.85 -24.14
CA GLY A 627 -13.56 -35.12 -24.93
C GLY A 627 -12.75 -33.88 -25.30
N ALA A 628 -13.11 -32.69 -24.81
CA ALA A 628 -12.28 -31.50 -24.94
C ALA A 628 -11.03 -31.62 -24.05
N ILE A 629 -9.93 -31.02 -24.51
CA ILE A 629 -8.62 -31.02 -23.86
C ILE A 629 -8.14 -29.57 -23.85
N GLY A 630 -7.65 -29.10 -22.71
CA GLY A 630 -7.10 -27.76 -22.58
C GLY A 630 -5.73 -27.63 -23.24
N ASP A 631 -5.27 -26.39 -23.40
CA ASP A 631 -3.92 -26.12 -23.91
C ASP A 631 -2.84 -26.65 -22.94
N GLU A 632 -1.60 -26.79 -23.42
CA GLU A 632 -0.42 -27.16 -22.60
C GLU A 632 0.25 -25.96 -21.92
#